data_AF-A0A2P5K376-F1
#
_entry.id   AF-A0A2P5K376-F1
#
_cell.length_a   1.000
_cell.length_b   1.000
_cell.length_c   1.000
_cell.angle_alpha   90.00
_cell.angle_beta   90.00
_cell.angle_gamma   90.00
#
_symmetry.space_group_name_H-M   'P 1'
#
loop_
_entity.id
_entity.type
_entity.pdbx_description
1 polymer ?
#
loop_
_entity_poly.entity_id
_entity_poly.type
_entity_poly.pdbx_seq_one_letter_code
_entity_poly.pdbx_strand_id
1 'polypeptide(L)'
;MNKILILFIVMISLLALPHSVYAQAIIIDHTNTDISKIPDEWIGQAKSDLHIAYQHTSHGSQLVTGMNALENFPAFGSKYEWSDNGAGGLDFDDNGIPGCPDLSQGDTIDGNGVTPWVTATRNLLNNADNYHVNVIMWSWCSINGHDIPRYLENMEILVAEYGEGGSHPRAVQHPVAFVFMTGHAQGQGEGGFIHTANEQIRQHCLDNERILFDFVDIENYDPDGTYYYNMPMWDDLDYNPGRNNNWGIEWCNNNADTELEQLTTGNGVSGYNGCGSCAHCGAAGEGNTINCVLKGRAVWWMMANIAGWNERQEQLCGDLDNNEVVDILDLRLLINNISHSGYTINQCTGNVNGEGAIDWDDVWVLLMHLFNPTGNSLNCSC
;
A
#
# COMPACT_ATOMS: atom_id res chain seq x y z
N MET A 1 -48.37 -27.85 0.99
CA MET A 1 -47.13 -27.30 0.36
C MET A 1 -45.99 -28.25 0.69
N ASN A 2 -45.16 -28.64 -0.28
CA ASN A 2 -44.10 -29.63 -0.03
C ASN A 2 -42.93 -29.00 0.75
N LYS A 3 -42.38 -29.68 1.77
CA LYS A 3 -41.28 -29.14 2.58
C LYS A 3 -40.03 -28.83 1.74
N ILE A 4 -39.76 -29.67 0.74
CA ILE A 4 -38.67 -29.48 -0.24
C ILE A 4 -38.82 -28.17 -1.01
N LEU A 5 -40.05 -27.79 -1.38
CA LEU A 5 -40.33 -26.56 -2.13
C LEU A 5 -40.10 -25.30 -1.27
N ILE A 6 -40.41 -25.38 0.03
CA ILE A 6 -40.12 -24.29 0.98
C ILE A 6 -38.61 -24.14 1.16
N LEU A 7 -37.87 -25.25 1.27
CA LEU A 7 -36.41 -25.24 1.34
C LEU A 7 -35.78 -24.58 0.09
N PHE A 8 -36.23 -24.97 -1.10
CA PHE A 8 -35.77 -24.39 -2.37
C PHE A 8 -36.03 -22.88 -2.46
N ILE A 9 -37.22 -22.42 -2.06
CA ILE A 9 -37.56 -20.99 -2.07
C ILE A 9 -36.68 -20.21 -1.07
N VAL A 10 -36.42 -20.74 0.13
CA VAL A 10 -35.52 -20.10 1.11
C VAL A 10 -34.08 -20.07 0.59
N MET A 11 -33.60 -21.13 -0.05
CA MET A 11 -32.25 -21.19 -0.61
C MET A 11 -32.07 -20.20 -1.77
N ILE A 12 -33.05 -20.08 -2.67
CA ILE A 12 -33.07 -19.05 -3.73
C ILE A 12 -33.21 -17.63 -3.14
N SER A 13 -33.88 -17.47 -1.99
CA SER A 13 -33.97 -16.17 -1.30
C SER A 13 -32.63 -15.74 -0.67
N LEU A 14 -31.82 -16.70 -0.21
CA LEU A 14 -30.46 -16.44 0.31
C LEU A 14 -29.47 -16.13 -0.83
N LEU A 15 -29.58 -16.83 -1.96
CA LEU A 15 -28.81 -16.56 -3.18
C LEU A 15 -29.23 -15.25 -3.89
N ALA A 16 -30.31 -14.60 -3.46
CA ALA A 16 -30.78 -13.31 -3.96
C ALA A 16 -30.44 -12.14 -3.02
N LEU A 17 -29.66 -12.38 -1.95
CA LEU A 17 -29.01 -11.31 -1.21
C LEU A 17 -27.80 -10.81 -2.02
N PRO A 18 -27.69 -9.51 -2.33
CA PRO A 18 -26.43 -8.97 -2.80
C PRO A 18 -25.40 -9.18 -1.69
N HIS A 19 -24.38 -9.99 -1.98
CA HIS A 19 -23.21 -10.04 -1.13
C HIS A 19 -22.45 -8.75 -1.43
N SER A 20 -22.49 -7.79 -0.51
CA SER A 20 -21.58 -6.66 -0.56
C SER A 20 -20.17 -7.22 -0.42
N VAL A 21 -19.38 -7.14 -1.49
CA VAL A 21 -17.92 -7.21 -1.40
C VAL A 21 -17.52 -5.97 -0.61
N TYR A 22 -17.20 -6.14 0.66
CA TYR A 22 -16.68 -5.08 1.51
C TYR A 22 -15.20 -4.92 1.18
N ALA A 23 -14.82 -3.77 0.63
CA ALA A 23 -13.43 -3.52 0.27
C ALA A 23 -12.60 -3.40 1.54
N GLN A 24 -11.66 -4.32 1.78
CA GLN A 24 -10.88 -4.25 3.02
C GLN A 24 -9.91 -3.05 2.99
N ALA A 25 -9.79 -2.34 4.11
CA ALA A 25 -8.81 -1.27 4.27
C ALA A 25 -7.38 -1.72 3.86
N ILE A 26 -6.73 -0.94 3.01
CA ILE A 26 -5.35 -1.16 2.57
C ILE A 26 -4.45 -0.43 3.57
N ILE A 27 -3.97 -1.16 4.58
CA ILE A 27 -3.01 -0.67 5.56
C ILE A 27 -1.61 -1.06 5.07
N ILE A 28 -0.69 -0.09 5.07
CA ILE A 28 0.69 -0.22 4.63
C ILE A 28 1.58 0.13 5.83
N ASP A 29 2.08 -0.89 6.53
CA ASP A 29 2.84 -0.78 7.79
C ASP A 29 4.23 -1.44 7.69
N HIS A 30 4.90 -1.70 8.82
CA HIS A 30 6.23 -2.30 8.85
C HIS A 30 6.29 -3.68 8.15
N THR A 31 5.19 -4.44 8.11
CA THR A 31 5.11 -5.75 7.45
C THR A 31 5.16 -5.65 5.92
N ASN A 32 4.84 -4.48 5.36
CA ASN A 32 4.73 -4.22 3.93
C ASN A 32 6.03 -3.68 3.31
N THR A 33 7.17 -4.04 3.90
CA THR A 33 8.51 -3.56 3.51
C THR A 33 9.32 -4.60 2.71
N ASP A 34 8.84 -5.83 2.54
CA ASP A 34 9.52 -6.88 1.77
C ASP A 34 9.19 -6.82 0.27
N ILE A 35 9.88 -5.93 -0.46
CA ILE A 35 9.74 -5.78 -1.91
C ILE A 35 10.04 -7.04 -2.73
N SER A 36 10.64 -8.09 -2.14
CA SER A 36 10.88 -9.36 -2.86
C SER A 36 9.60 -10.14 -3.13
N LYS A 37 8.55 -9.90 -2.32
CA LYS A 37 7.21 -10.48 -2.49
C LYS A 37 6.41 -9.86 -3.63
N ILE A 38 6.72 -8.62 -4.02
CA ILE A 38 5.94 -7.89 -5.03
C ILE A 38 6.24 -8.51 -6.42
N PRO A 39 5.25 -9.12 -7.10
CA PRO A 39 5.50 -9.72 -8.41
C PRO A 39 5.77 -8.64 -9.46
N ASP A 40 6.68 -8.94 -10.40
CA ASP A 40 7.12 -7.98 -11.44
C ASP A 40 5.96 -7.41 -12.27
N GLU A 41 4.87 -8.17 -12.43
CA GLU A 41 3.67 -7.72 -13.15
C GLU A 41 2.97 -6.53 -12.47
N TRP A 42 2.90 -6.51 -11.13
CA TRP A 42 2.24 -5.44 -10.37
C TRP A 42 3.11 -4.19 -10.23
N ILE A 43 4.44 -4.35 -10.30
CA ILE A 43 5.36 -3.23 -10.48
C ILE A 43 5.20 -2.65 -11.89
N GLY A 44 5.02 -3.50 -12.91
CA GLY A 44 4.66 -3.06 -14.26
C GLY A 44 3.31 -2.33 -14.32
N GLN A 45 2.29 -2.87 -13.64
CA GLN A 45 0.93 -2.29 -13.60
C GLN A 45 0.92 -0.94 -12.86
N ALA A 46 1.59 -0.84 -11.72
CA ALA A 46 1.75 0.43 -11.00
C ALA A 46 2.40 1.51 -11.87
N LYS A 47 3.44 1.16 -12.64
CA LYS A 47 4.10 2.07 -13.61
C LYS A 47 3.24 2.43 -14.82
N SER A 48 2.31 1.57 -15.20
CA SER A 48 1.41 1.75 -16.35
C SER A 48 0.22 2.66 -16.01
N ASP A 49 -0.35 2.45 -14.82
CA ASP A 49 -1.71 2.91 -14.52
C ASP A 49 -1.76 4.00 -13.45
N LEU A 50 -0.75 4.16 -12.60
CA LEU A 50 -0.79 5.11 -11.48
C LEU A 50 -0.05 6.41 -11.80
N HIS A 51 -0.76 7.50 -11.57
CA HIS A 51 -0.30 8.88 -11.63
C HIS A 51 -0.54 9.52 -10.27
N ILE A 52 0.52 9.57 -9.45
CA ILE A 52 0.48 10.05 -8.07
C ILE A 52 0.88 11.52 -8.03
N ALA A 53 0.09 12.36 -7.36
CA ALA A 53 0.58 13.65 -6.88
C ALA A 53 0.77 13.62 -5.35
N TYR A 54 1.98 13.98 -4.90
CA TYR A 54 2.38 13.95 -3.49
C TYR A 54 2.81 15.33 -3.01
N GLN A 55 2.35 15.76 -1.83
CA GLN A 55 2.76 17.04 -1.25
C GLN A 55 3.17 16.91 0.22
N HIS A 56 4.35 17.46 0.53
CA HIS A 56 4.98 17.39 1.84
C HIS A 56 6.04 18.49 2.06
N THR A 57 6.63 18.48 3.26
CA THR A 57 7.96 19.08 3.50
C THR A 57 8.87 18.05 4.18
N SER A 58 9.66 18.43 5.20
CA SER A 58 10.87 17.70 5.64
C SER A 58 10.72 16.17 5.73
N HIS A 59 9.89 15.66 6.65
CA HIS A 59 9.75 14.21 6.88
C HIS A 59 9.15 13.44 5.69
N GLY A 60 8.24 14.03 4.91
CA GLY A 60 7.66 13.34 3.74
C GLY A 60 8.70 13.01 2.67
N SER A 61 9.79 13.79 2.58
CA SER A 61 10.89 13.52 1.64
C SER A 61 11.60 12.19 1.90
N GLN A 62 11.37 11.55 3.06
CA GLN A 62 11.89 10.22 3.35
C GLN A 62 11.37 9.16 2.36
N LEU A 63 10.13 9.26 1.88
CA LEU A 63 9.56 8.34 0.88
C LEU A 63 10.33 8.43 -0.43
N VAL A 64 10.49 9.65 -0.95
CA VAL A 64 11.23 9.95 -2.18
C VAL A 64 12.71 9.57 -2.03
N THR A 65 13.34 9.86 -0.89
CA THR A 65 14.73 9.47 -0.60
C THR A 65 14.89 7.94 -0.59
N GLY A 66 13.89 7.22 -0.08
CA GLY A 66 13.80 5.77 -0.16
C GLY A 66 13.67 5.24 -1.58
N MET A 67 12.74 5.77 -2.38
CA MET A 67 12.57 5.36 -3.78
C MET A 67 13.85 5.59 -4.60
N ASN A 68 14.53 6.73 -4.41
CA ASN A 68 15.85 6.99 -4.99
C ASN A 68 16.89 5.92 -4.59
N ALA A 69 16.88 5.43 -3.35
CA ALA A 69 17.79 4.36 -2.92
C ALA A 69 17.50 3.03 -3.63
N LEU A 70 16.22 2.68 -3.84
CA LEU A 70 15.82 1.49 -4.60
C LEU A 70 16.18 1.61 -6.09
N GLU A 71 15.87 2.74 -6.72
CA GLU A 71 16.15 3.03 -8.13
C GLU A 71 17.65 2.98 -8.45
N ASN A 72 18.48 3.55 -7.58
CA ASN A 72 19.93 3.61 -7.80
C ASN A 72 20.66 2.33 -7.37
N PHE A 73 19.96 1.33 -6.80
CA PHE A 73 20.58 0.09 -6.34
C PHE A 73 20.99 -0.82 -7.51
N PRO A 74 22.29 -1.11 -7.74
CA PRO A 74 22.76 -1.74 -8.98
C PRO A 74 22.20 -3.14 -9.26
N ALA A 75 21.71 -3.85 -8.25
CA ALA A 75 21.10 -5.18 -8.42
C ALA A 75 19.66 -5.12 -8.98
N PHE A 76 18.97 -3.99 -8.83
CA PHE A 76 17.57 -3.82 -9.27
C PHE A 76 17.45 -3.22 -10.67
N GLY A 77 18.46 -2.47 -11.14
CA GLY A 77 18.40 -1.78 -12.43
C GLY A 77 17.18 -0.86 -12.50
N SER A 78 16.46 -0.87 -13.62
CA SER A 78 15.24 -0.07 -13.77
C SER A 78 13.98 -0.67 -13.11
N LYS A 79 14.08 -1.76 -12.32
CA LYS A 79 12.88 -2.37 -11.68
C LYS A 79 12.10 -1.34 -10.86
N TYR A 80 12.79 -0.52 -10.07
CA TYR A 80 12.19 0.53 -9.22
C TYR A 80 12.45 1.95 -9.73
N GLU A 81 12.69 2.13 -11.03
CA GLU A 81 12.72 3.44 -11.70
C GLU A 81 11.39 4.21 -11.51
N TRP A 82 11.46 5.52 -11.28
CA TRP A 82 10.32 6.43 -11.12
C TRP A 82 10.63 7.81 -11.74
N SER A 83 9.61 8.65 -11.90
CA SER A 83 9.82 10.05 -12.31
C SER A 83 8.75 11.01 -11.80
N ASP A 84 9.21 12.23 -11.55
CA ASP A 84 8.49 13.44 -11.13
C ASP A 84 7.44 13.96 -12.16
N ASN A 85 7.29 13.30 -13.31
CA ASN A 85 6.53 13.83 -14.47
C ASN A 85 6.14 12.78 -15.52
N GLY A 86 6.07 11.51 -15.15
CA GLY A 86 5.67 10.40 -16.02
C GLY A 86 6.58 10.15 -17.24
N ALA A 87 7.81 10.69 -17.25
CA ALA A 87 8.76 10.47 -18.36
C ALA A 87 9.35 9.05 -18.40
N GLY A 88 9.31 8.32 -17.28
CA GLY A 88 9.76 6.94 -17.15
C GLY A 88 9.47 6.35 -15.76
N GLY A 89 9.43 5.02 -15.64
CA GLY A 89 9.14 4.38 -14.37
C GLY A 89 7.70 4.62 -13.88
N LEU A 90 7.54 4.74 -12.55
CA LEU A 90 6.30 5.16 -11.88
C LEU A 90 6.15 6.69 -11.94
N ASP A 91 4.96 7.18 -12.27
CA ASP A 91 4.67 8.63 -12.29
C ASP A 91 4.26 9.13 -10.90
N PHE A 92 5.17 9.86 -10.24
CA PHE A 92 5.04 10.29 -8.86
C PHE A 92 5.57 11.73 -8.72
N ASP A 93 4.68 12.71 -8.87
CA ASP A 93 4.94 14.16 -8.86
C ASP A 93 5.26 14.64 -7.43
N ASP A 94 6.54 14.93 -7.16
CA ASP A 94 7.10 15.32 -5.86
C ASP A 94 6.91 16.85 -5.66
N ASN A 95 5.95 17.20 -4.80
CA ASN A 95 5.36 18.54 -4.64
C ASN A 95 4.30 18.89 -5.69
N GLY A 96 3.63 17.88 -6.25
CA GLY A 96 2.58 18.00 -7.26
C GLY A 96 1.26 18.66 -6.83
N ILE A 97 1.11 19.10 -5.57
CA ILE A 97 -0.15 19.71 -5.08
C ILE A 97 0.06 21.15 -4.60
N PRO A 98 0.35 22.10 -5.52
CA PRO A 98 0.71 23.47 -5.17
C PRO A 98 -0.44 24.23 -4.50
N GLY A 99 -0.16 24.76 -3.30
CA GLY A 99 -1.07 25.66 -2.57
C GLY A 99 -0.96 25.57 -1.05
N CYS A 100 -0.47 24.44 -0.54
CA CYS A 100 -0.14 24.25 0.88
C CYS A 100 1.16 23.42 0.98
N PRO A 101 2.10 23.70 1.90
CA PRO A 101 3.37 22.95 1.95
C PRO A 101 3.19 21.49 2.41
N ASP A 102 2.42 21.28 3.46
CA ASP A 102 2.19 19.98 4.11
C ASP A 102 0.96 20.07 5.06
N LEU A 103 0.49 18.92 5.57
CA LEU A 103 -0.69 18.84 6.43
C LEU A 103 -0.56 19.68 7.72
N SER A 104 0.63 19.72 8.31
CA SER A 104 0.95 20.49 9.52
C SER A 104 0.96 22.01 9.29
N GLN A 105 1.21 22.48 8.07
CA GLN A 105 1.13 23.90 7.72
C GLN A 105 -0.26 24.33 7.20
N GLY A 106 -1.18 23.38 7.00
CA GLY A 106 -2.53 23.62 6.51
C GLY A 106 -3.66 23.39 7.53
N ASP A 107 -3.38 23.15 8.81
CA ASP A 107 -4.40 22.86 9.82
C ASP A 107 -5.13 24.10 10.36
N THR A 108 -5.77 24.85 9.46
CA THR A 108 -6.74 25.90 9.78
C THR A 108 -7.84 25.91 8.72
N ILE A 109 -9.06 26.32 9.07
CA ILE A 109 -10.15 26.47 8.10
C ILE A 109 -9.98 27.77 7.31
N ASP A 110 -9.99 27.66 5.99
CA ASP A 110 -9.85 28.76 5.03
C ASP A 110 -11.21 29.39 4.62
N GLY A 111 -11.17 30.28 3.63
CA GLY A 111 -12.37 30.97 3.12
C GLY A 111 -13.40 30.08 2.42
N ASN A 112 -13.05 28.83 2.11
CA ASN A 112 -13.91 27.83 1.48
C ASN A 112 -14.53 26.86 2.52
N GLY A 113 -14.22 27.02 3.81
CA GLY A 113 -14.74 26.16 4.88
C GLY A 113 -14.01 24.82 5.05
N VAL A 114 -12.83 24.68 4.46
CA VAL A 114 -11.95 23.48 4.52
C VAL A 114 -10.52 23.88 4.83
N THR A 115 -9.59 22.94 4.94
CA THR A 115 -8.16 23.25 5.04
C THR A 115 -7.58 23.71 3.69
N PRO A 116 -6.54 24.58 3.68
CA PRO A 116 -5.80 24.96 2.48
C PRO A 116 -5.29 23.79 1.62
N TRP A 117 -4.98 22.63 2.21
CA TRP A 117 -4.56 21.44 1.45
C TRP A 117 -5.73 20.75 0.71
N VAL A 118 -6.96 20.79 1.25
CA VAL A 118 -8.16 20.41 0.47
C VAL A 118 -8.40 21.42 -0.65
N THR A 119 -8.28 22.72 -0.39
CA THR A 119 -8.39 23.75 -1.44
C THR A 119 -7.34 23.57 -2.54
N ALA A 120 -6.08 23.24 -2.20
CA ALA A 120 -5.02 22.93 -3.15
C ALA A 120 -5.35 21.67 -3.98
N THR A 121 -5.78 20.59 -3.33
CA THR A 121 -6.17 19.33 -3.99
C THR A 121 -7.37 19.54 -4.94
N ARG A 122 -8.38 20.30 -4.51
CA ARG A 122 -9.50 20.71 -5.37
C ARG A 122 -9.02 21.51 -6.58
N ASN A 123 -8.08 22.44 -6.42
CA ASN A 123 -7.54 23.21 -7.55
C ASN A 123 -6.79 22.30 -8.55
N LEU A 124 -6.04 21.32 -8.06
CA LEU A 124 -5.33 20.33 -8.88
C LEU A 124 -6.32 19.46 -9.67
N LEU A 125 -7.24 18.77 -8.97
CA LEU A 125 -8.13 17.77 -9.57
C LEU A 125 -9.23 18.38 -10.45
N ASN A 126 -9.60 19.65 -10.24
CA ASN A 126 -10.57 20.34 -11.09
C ASN A 126 -9.99 20.83 -12.42
N ASN A 127 -8.66 20.83 -12.61
CA ASN A 127 -8.08 21.10 -13.92
C ASN A 127 -8.19 19.86 -14.82
N ALA A 128 -8.68 20.07 -16.05
CA ALA A 128 -8.87 18.99 -17.03
C ALA A 128 -7.54 18.37 -17.50
N ASP A 129 -6.44 19.14 -17.50
CA ASP A 129 -5.12 18.63 -17.86
C ASP A 129 -4.64 17.54 -16.87
N ASN A 130 -5.11 17.60 -15.62
CA ASN A 130 -4.74 16.73 -14.51
C ASN A 130 -5.69 15.54 -14.32
N TYR A 131 -6.48 15.19 -15.33
CA TYR A 131 -7.41 14.04 -15.26
C TYR A 131 -6.71 12.66 -15.36
N HIS A 132 -5.39 12.65 -15.59
CA HIS A 132 -4.56 11.46 -15.44
C HIS A 132 -4.30 11.13 -13.95
N VAL A 133 -4.14 12.13 -13.08
CA VAL A 133 -3.88 11.96 -11.64
C VAL A 133 -5.02 11.16 -10.98
N ASN A 134 -4.66 9.97 -10.47
CA ASN A 134 -5.58 9.01 -9.87
C ASN A 134 -5.19 8.57 -8.46
N VAL A 135 -4.04 9.02 -7.92
CA VAL A 135 -3.71 8.90 -6.50
C VAL A 135 -3.32 10.25 -5.92
N ILE A 136 -3.85 10.58 -4.74
CA ILE A 136 -3.46 11.76 -3.96
C ILE A 136 -2.84 11.33 -2.64
N MET A 137 -1.66 11.86 -2.37
CA MET A 137 -0.91 11.67 -1.13
C MET A 137 -0.56 13.02 -0.49
N TRP A 138 -0.69 13.11 0.83
CA TRP A 138 -0.23 14.25 1.62
C TRP A 138 0.55 13.75 2.85
N SER A 139 1.58 14.50 3.28
CA SER A 139 2.37 14.16 4.46
C SER A 139 2.32 15.21 5.57
N TRP A 140 2.66 14.78 6.79
CA TRP A 140 2.94 15.64 7.93
C TRP A 140 4.44 15.91 8.02
N CYS A 141 4.83 17.15 8.32
CA CYS A 141 6.15 17.44 8.88
C CYS A 141 6.14 17.35 10.42
N SER A 142 4.96 17.39 11.04
CA SER A 142 4.75 17.07 12.46
C SER A 142 3.26 16.97 12.76
N ILE A 143 2.75 15.80 13.14
CA ILE A 143 1.32 15.66 13.56
C ILE A 143 1.04 16.27 14.95
N ASN A 144 2.08 16.62 15.70
CA ASN A 144 2.00 17.01 17.11
C ASN A 144 1.24 18.35 17.32
N GLY A 145 0.10 18.30 18.01
CA GLY A 145 -0.76 19.45 18.31
C GLY A 145 -1.90 19.72 17.31
N HIS A 146 -2.07 18.88 16.28
CA HIS A 146 -3.05 19.09 15.20
C HIS A 146 -4.46 18.51 15.48
N ASP A 147 -5.46 19.07 14.80
CA ASP A 147 -6.87 18.65 14.89
C ASP A 147 -7.14 17.42 14.00
N ILE A 148 -6.95 16.23 14.58
CA ILE A 148 -7.10 14.96 13.85
C ILE A 148 -8.54 14.72 13.36
N PRO A 149 -9.61 14.97 14.16
CA PRO A 149 -10.97 14.97 13.63
C PRO A 149 -11.16 15.85 12.39
N ARG A 150 -10.57 17.05 12.36
CA ARG A 150 -10.62 17.93 11.19
C ARG A 150 -9.84 17.36 10.01
N TYR A 151 -8.66 16.76 10.22
CA TYR A 151 -7.92 16.08 9.16
C TYR A 151 -8.76 14.98 8.50
N LEU A 152 -9.39 14.12 9.32
CA LEU A 152 -10.24 13.03 8.85
C LEU A 152 -11.48 13.56 8.11
N GLU A 153 -12.18 14.57 8.65
CA GLU A 153 -13.30 15.24 7.96
C GLU A 153 -12.88 15.81 6.60
N ASN A 154 -11.70 16.41 6.50
CA ASN A 154 -11.20 17.02 5.28
C ASN A 154 -10.70 15.99 4.24
N MET A 155 -10.17 14.84 4.68
CA MET A 155 -9.90 13.70 3.80
C MET A 155 -11.21 13.08 3.26
N GLU A 156 -12.21 12.88 4.11
CA GLU A 156 -13.52 12.33 3.71
C GLU A 156 -14.28 13.26 2.76
N ILE A 157 -14.12 14.58 2.89
CA ILE A 157 -14.62 15.55 1.89
C ILE A 157 -14.00 15.30 0.51
N LEU A 158 -12.69 15.05 0.43
CA LEU A 158 -12.02 14.76 -0.84
C LEU A 158 -12.44 13.40 -1.43
N VAL A 159 -12.59 12.36 -0.58
CA VAL A 159 -13.09 11.04 -0.99
C VAL A 159 -14.53 11.16 -1.55
N ALA A 160 -15.42 11.87 -0.85
CA ALA A 160 -16.81 12.07 -1.28
C ALA A 160 -16.98 13.01 -2.49
N GLU A 161 -15.96 13.82 -2.82
CA GLU A 161 -15.93 14.63 -4.04
C GLU A 161 -15.33 13.86 -5.23
N TYR A 162 -14.16 13.22 -5.07
CA TYR A 162 -13.33 12.75 -6.20
C TYR A 162 -13.02 11.24 -6.20
N GLY A 163 -13.33 10.50 -5.14
CA GLY A 163 -13.16 9.05 -5.07
C GLY A 163 -14.16 8.29 -5.95
N GLU A 164 -14.12 6.96 -5.93
CA GLU A 164 -15.10 6.15 -6.66
C GLU A 164 -16.53 6.44 -6.16
N GLY A 165 -17.47 6.62 -7.10
CA GLY A 165 -18.83 7.06 -6.80
C GLY A 165 -18.94 8.52 -6.31
N GLY A 166 -17.84 9.27 -6.32
CA GLY A 166 -17.75 10.65 -5.84
C GLY A 166 -18.67 11.65 -6.56
N SER A 167 -19.00 12.73 -5.86
CA SER A 167 -20.00 13.71 -6.29
C SER A 167 -19.54 14.69 -7.37
N HIS A 168 -18.23 14.84 -7.62
CA HIS A 168 -17.70 15.69 -8.68
C HIS A 168 -17.73 14.96 -10.04
N PRO A 169 -18.12 15.60 -11.16
CA PRO A 169 -18.27 14.94 -12.46
C PRO A 169 -17.03 14.19 -12.98
N ARG A 170 -15.81 14.51 -12.53
CA ARG A 170 -14.61 13.74 -12.91
C ARG A 170 -14.62 12.32 -12.34
N ALA A 171 -15.17 12.10 -11.15
CA ALA A 171 -15.14 10.82 -10.43
C ALA A 171 -15.78 9.65 -11.21
N VAL A 172 -16.70 9.97 -12.14
CA VAL A 172 -17.41 8.99 -13.00
C VAL A 172 -16.52 8.41 -14.11
N GLN A 173 -15.39 9.06 -14.44
CA GLN A 173 -14.46 8.65 -15.50
C GLN A 173 -12.99 8.59 -15.03
N HIS A 174 -12.67 9.36 -13.98
CA HIS A 174 -11.36 9.55 -13.38
C HIS A 174 -11.54 9.66 -11.85
N PRO A 175 -11.88 8.55 -11.15
CA PRO A 175 -11.85 8.50 -9.69
C PRO A 175 -10.41 8.65 -9.17
N VAL A 176 -10.25 9.06 -7.90
CA VAL A 176 -8.95 9.17 -7.22
C VAL A 176 -8.94 8.36 -5.94
N ALA A 177 -7.89 7.55 -5.77
CA ALA A 177 -7.50 6.96 -4.51
C ALA A 177 -6.89 8.02 -3.58
N PHE A 178 -7.36 8.10 -2.34
CA PHE A 178 -6.83 9.01 -1.32
C PHE A 178 -6.09 8.23 -0.24
N VAL A 179 -4.79 8.50 -0.10
CA VAL A 179 -3.94 7.87 0.90
C VAL A 179 -3.95 8.71 2.17
N PHE A 180 -4.42 8.10 3.26
CA PHE A 180 -4.30 8.63 4.61
C PHE A 180 -2.88 8.38 5.13
N MET A 181 -2.42 9.21 6.07
CA MET A 181 -1.01 9.26 6.49
C MET A 181 -0.92 9.52 7.98
N THR A 182 -0.22 8.66 8.73
CA THR A 182 0.14 8.96 10.13
C THR A 182 1.24 10.02 10.21
N GLY A 183 1.48 10.56 11.41
CA GLY A 183 2.69 11.32 11.68
C GLY A 183 3.93 10.44 11.84
N HIS A 184 4.88 10.93 12.64
CA HIS A 184 6.19 10.31 12.91
C HIS A 184 6.52 10.39 14.41
N ALA A 185 7.55 9.69 14.88
CA ALA A 185 7.96 9.68 16.29
C ALA A 185 8.60 11.01 16.75
N GLN A 186 8.27 11.47 17.98
CA GLN A 186 8.89 12.67 18.61
C GLN A 186 9.11 12.49 20.13
N GLY A 187 9.47 11.29 20.60
CA GLY A 187 9.92 11.04 21.98
C GLY A 187 8.85 10.94 23.06
N GLN A 188 7.56 10.96 22.68
CA GLN A 188 6.45 10.83 23.63
C GLN A 188 6.17 9.37 24.01
N GLY A 189 6.42 8.43 23.09
CA GLY A 189 6.09 7.01 23.22
C GLY A 189 4.58 6.73 23.22
N GLU A 190 4.22 5.47 23.51
CA GLU A 190 2.84 5.02 23.71
C GLU A 190 2.06 5.89 24.71
N GLY A 191 0.79 6.16 24.41
CA GLY A 191 -0.07 7.04 25.23
C GLY A 191 0.27 8.53 25.16
N GLY A 192 1.31 8.93 24.41
CA GLY A 192 1.55 10.32 24.03
C GLY A 192 0.44 10.91 23.14
N PHE A 193 0.49 12.22 22.90
CA PHE A 193 -0.42 12.87 21.95
C PHE A 193 -0.27 12.25 20.55
N ILE A 194 0.97 12.06 20.10
CA ILE A 194 1.29 11.60 18.74
C ILE A 194 0.80 10.16 18.52
N HIS A 195 1.08 9.27 19.46
CA HIS A 195 0.50 7.92 19.47
C HIS A 195 -1.02 7.99 19.35
N THR A 196 -1.68 8.76 20.23
CA THR A 196 -3.15 8.90 20.23
C THR A 196 -3.70 9.54 18.95
N ALA A 197 -2.93 10.40 18.28
CA ALA A 197 -3.28 10.98 16.98
C ALA A 197 -3.20 9.94 15.85
N ASN A 198 -2.14 9.13 15.82
CA ASN A 198 -1.95 8.07 14.83
C ASN A 198 -3.00 6.96 15.00
N GLU A 199 -3.32 6.57 16.23
CA GLU A 199 -4.39 5.60 16.54
C GLU A 199 -5.78 6.05 16.03
N GLN A 200 -6.09 7.34 16.08
CA GLN A 200 -7.34 7.88 15.50
C GLN A 200 -7.36 7.74 13.97
N ILE A 201 -6.22 7.93 13.29
CA ILE A 201 -6.11 7.75 11.83
C ILE A 201 -6.21 6.26 11.47
N ARG A 202 -5.49 5.38 12.19
CA ARG A 202 -5.56 3.92 12.05
C ARG A 202 -6.98 3.39 12.17
N GLN A 203 -7.66 3.72 13.27
CA GLN A 203 -9.03 3.28 13.50
C GLN A 203 -10.00 3.84 12.44
N HIS A 204 -9.87 5.10 12.04
CA HIS A 204 -10.68 5.67 10.96
C HIS A 204 -10.49 4.93 9.63
N CYS A 205 -9.26 4.58 9.28
CA CYS A 205 -8.99 3.88 8.02
C CYS A 205 -9.52 2.45 8.02
N LEU A 206 -9.46 1.76 9.16
CA LEU A 206 -10.08 0.44 9.36
C LEU A 206 -11.62 0.51 9.32
N ASP A 207 -12.22 1.47 10.03
CA ASP A 207 -13.69 1.64 10.13
C ASP A 207 -14.35 2.11 8.82
N ASN A 208 -13.58 2.77 7.94
CA ASN A 208 -14.08 3.38 6.70
C ASN A 208 -13.40 2.81 5.44
N GLU A 209 -12.76 1.64 5.49
CA GLU A 209 -12.26 0.96 4.28
C GLU A 209 -11.30 1.84 3.45
N ARG A 210 -10.34 2.52 4.12
CA ARG A 210 -9.41 3.48 3.47
C ARG A 210 -8.01 2.90 3.23
N ILE A 211 -7.26 3.59 2.38
CA ILE A 211 -5.83 3.35 2.17
C ILE A 211 -5.05 4.18 3.19
N LEU A 212 -4.17 3.54 3.97
CA LEU A 212 -3.32 4.16 4.97
C LEU A 212 -1.86 3.80 4.73
N PHE A 213 -1.01 4.82 4.58
CA PHE A 213 0.44 4.68 4.74
C PHE A 213 0.81 5.00 6.19
N ASP A 214 1.18 3.97 6.95
CA ASP A 214 1.48 4.07 8.37
C ASP A 214 2.95 4.44 8.59
N PHE A 215 3.25 5.70 8.25
CA PHE A 215 4.57 6.33 8.33
C PHE A 215 5.25 6.13 9.69
N VAL A 216 4.49 6.10 10.81
CA VAL A 216 5.06 5.89 12.14
C VAL A 216 5.28 4.41 12.42
N ASP A 217 4.45 3.50 11.92
CA ASP A 217 4.65 2.07 12.18
C ASP A 217 5.95 1.56 11.57
N ILE A 218 6.27 2.05 10.37
CA ILE A 218 7.54 1.77 9.69
C ILE A 218 8.76 2.33 10.47
N GLU A 219 8.57 3.31 11.36
CA GLU A 219 9.61 3.77 12.31
C GLU A 219 9.68 2.92 13.59
N ASN A 220 8.56 2.31 13.99
CA ASN A 220 8.36 1.70 15.29
C ASN A 220 8.97 0.30 15.43
N TYR A 221 9.33 -0.33 14.31
CA TYR A 221 9.85 -1.70 14.25
C TYR A 221 11.18 -1.75 13.48
N ASP A 222 12.12 -2.56 13.94
CA ASP A 222 13.24 -2.99 13.09
C ASP A 222 12.78 -4.08 12.08
N PRO A 223 13.57 -4.38 11.04
CA PRO A 223 13.26 -5.43 10.07
C PRO A 223 13.16 -6.86 10.65
N ASP A 224 13.57 -7.08 11.91
CA ASP A 224 13.46 -8.37 12.61
C ASP A 224 12.14 -8.46 13.42
N GLY A 225 11.35 -7.38 13.48
CA GLY A 225 10.07 -7.28 14.20
C GLY A 225 10.20 -6.80 15.66
N THR A 226 11.34 -6.24 16.07
CA THR A 226 11.52 -5.67 17.40
C THR A 226 10.79 -4.33 17.51
N TYR A 227 9.88 -4.18 18.47
CA TYR A 227 9.08 -2.96 18.68
C TYR A 227 9.75 -1.96 19.66
N TYR A 228 9.78 -0.68 19.27
CA TYR A 228 10.48 0.40 19.98
C TYR A 228 9.58 1.54 20.48
N TYR A 229 8.31 1.66 20.06
CA TYR A 229 7.47 2.82 20.38
C TYR A 229 6.94 2.84 21.84
N ASN A 230 7.05 1.71 22.54
CA ASN A 230 6.93 1.63 23.99
C ASN A 230 8.07 2.36 24.75
N MET A 231 9.08 2.84 24.03
CA MET A 231 10.19 3.67 24.50
C MET A 231 10.07 5.10 23.92
N PRO A 232 10.79 6.12 24.45
CA PRO A 232 10.76 7.47 23.88
C PRO A 232 11.59 7.55 22.59
N MET A 233 11.02 7.05 21.49
CA MET A 233 11.65 6.97 20.17
C MET A 233 11.73 8.32 19.43
N TRP A 234 12.72 8.49 18.56
CA TRP A 234 12.97 9.65 17.70
C TRP A 234 12.60 9.38 16.25
N ASP A 235 12.40 10.48 15.51
CA ASP A 235 12.39 10.52 14.05
C ASP A 235 13.73 10.11 13.43
N ASP A 236 14.83 10.15 14.19
CA ASP A 236 16.15 9.65 13.80
C ASP A 236 16.41 8.16 14.12
N LEU A 237 15.41 7.45 14.66
CA LEU A 237 15.45 6.07 15.16
C LEU A 237 16.16 5.83 16.51
N ASP A 238 16.61 6.88 17.21
CA ASP A 238 17.05 6.72 18.60
C ASP A 238 15.88 6.37 19.52
N TYR A 239 16.10 5.56 20.57
CA TYR A 239 14.99 5.09 21.43
C TYR A 239 15.19 5.25 22.95
N ASN A 240 16.24 5.94 23.41
CA ASN A 240 16.53 6.12 24.84
C ASN A 240 16.67 7.60 25.29
N PRO A 241 16.30 7.92 26.55
CA PRO A 241 16.57 9.24 27.14
C PRO A 241 18.07 9.50 27.21
N GLY A 242 18.53 10.57 26.54
CA GLY A 242 19.96 10.88 26.43
C GLY A 242 20.69 10.23 25.25
N ARG A 243 19.96 9.65 24.28
CA ARG A 243 20.33 9.41 22.87
C ARG A 243 21.78 8.93 22.63
N ASN A 244 21.94 7.60 22.66
CA ASN A 244 23.17 6.83 22.37
C ASN A 244 22.85 5.46 21.71
N ASN A 245 21.56 5.16 21.47
CA ASN A 245 21.06 3.86 21.03
C ASN A 245 20.04 4.11 19.92
N ASN A 246 20.26 3.50 18.77
CA ASN A 246 19.59 3.79 17.52
C ASN A 246 19.32 2.47 16.79
N TRP A 247 18.05 2.10 16.60
CA TRP A 247 17.76 0.76 16.11
C TRP A 247 18.24 0.54 14.67
N GLY A 248 18.21 1.57 13.81
CA GLY A 248 18.66 1.45 12.42
C GLY A 248 20.17 1.25 12.30
N ILE A 249 20.96 2.00 13.07
CA ILE A 249 22.41 1.81 13.17
C ILE A 249 22.73 0.44 13.80
N GLU A 250 22.04 0.04 14.86
CA GLU A 250 22.26 -1.24 15.52
C GLU A 250 21.91 -2.43 14.62
N TRP A 251 20.78 -2.38 13.90
CA TRP A 251 20.36 -3.39 12.94
C TRP A 251 21.36 -3.52 11.77
N CYS A 252 21.77 -2.41 11.15
CA CYS A 252 22.77 -2.42 10.07
C CYS A 252 24.11 -3.03 10.53
N ASN A 253 24.58 -2.72 11.74
CA ASN A 253 25.82 -3.30 12.27
C ASN A 253 25.71 -4.83 12.53
N ASN A 254 24.51 -5.33 12.84
CA ASN A 254 24.27 -6.75 13.10
C ASN A 254 23.99 -7.55 11.80
N ASN A 255 23.42 -6.91 10.79
CA ASN A 255 22.98 -7.51 9.52
C ASN A 255 23.84 -7.08 8.30
N ALA A 256 25.14 -6.92 8.52
CA ALA A 256 26.12 -6.62 7.48
C ALA A 256 26.08 -7.63 6.31
N ASP A 257 26.34 -7.15 5.09
CA ASP A 257 26.30 -7.91 3.84
C ASP A 257 24.89 -8.42 3.42
N THR A 258 23.82 -8.04 4.13
CA THR A 258 22.43 -8.28 3.67
C THR A 258 21.99 -7.25 2.63
N GLU A 259 21.03 -7.59 1.76
CA GLU A 259 20.52 -6.67 0.73
C GLU A 259 20.04 -5.33 1.31
N LEU A 260 19.32 -5.37 2.44
CA LEU A 260 18.78 -4.17 3.08
C LEU A 260 19.87 -3.31 3.74
N GLU A 261 20.91 -3.91 4.33
CA GLU A 261 22.08 -3.19 4.83
C GLU A 261 22.85 -2.55 3.67
N GLN A 262 23.16 -3.33 2.63
CA GLN A 262 23.88 -2.86 1.44
C GLN A 262 23.12 -1.75 0.69
N LEU A 263 21.78 -1.80 0.65
CA LEU A 263 20.96 -0.75 0.06
C LEU A 263 20.90 0.50 0.95
N THR A 264 20.97 0.35 2.27
CA THR A 264 21.05 1.46 3.24
C THR A 264 22.42 2.16 3.21
N THR A 265 23.51 1.41 3.34
CA THR A 265 24.85 1.96 3.62
C THR A 265 25.75 2.05 2.39
N GLY A 266 25.47 1.28 1.34
CA GLY A 266 26.37 1.08 0.19
C GLY A 266 27.55 0.15 0.47
N ASN A 267 27.63 -0.45 1.66
CA ASN A 267 28.70 -1.37 2.05
C ASN A 267 28.85 -2.50 1.01
N GLY A 268 30.09 -2.75 0.56
CA GLY A 268 30.39 -3.78 -0.44
C GLY A 268 29.90 -3.52 -1.88
N VAL A 269 29.01 -2.55 -2.13
CA VAL A 269 28.36 -2.35 -3.45
C VAL A 269 29.18 -1.44 -4.35
N SER A 270 29.68 -1.99 -5.47
CA SER A 270 30.49 -1.23 -6.42
C SER A 270 29.69 -0.18 -7.18
N GLY A 271 29.93 1.10 -6.89
CA GLY A 271 29.35 2.24 -7.62
C GLY A 271 28.11 2.85 -6.97
N TYR A 272 27.71 2.36 -5.80
CA TYR A 272 26.57 2.83 -5.02
C TYR A 272 27.06 3.27 -3.63
N ASN A 273 26.49 4.35 -3.07
CA ASN A 273 26.99 4.97 -1.82
C ASN A 273 25.98 4.87 -0.67
N GLY A 274 25.03 3.94 -0.76
CA GLY A 274 23.91 3.85 0.18
C GLY A 274 22.75 4.77 -0.19
N CYS A 275 21.75 4.77 0.69
CA CYS A 275 20.63 5.69 0.66
C CYS A 275 21.13 7.15 0.73
N GLY A 276 20.39 8.07 0.11
CA GLY A 276 20.64 9.51 0.21
C GLY A 276 20.51 10.04 1.64
N SER A 277 20.85 11.32 1.84
CA SER A 277 20.70 11.96 3.16
C SER A 277 19.22 11.97 3.56
N CYS A 278 18.88 11.14 4.54
CA CYS A 278 17.52 10.91 4.97
C CYS A 278 17.08 12.02 5.93
N ALA A 279 16.08 12.80 5.54
CA ALA A 279 15.59 13.93 6.33
C ALA A 279 15.20 13.46 7.74
N HIS A 280 15.73 14.13 8.77
CA HIS A 280 15.56 13.78 10.18
C HIS A 280 16.13 12.42 10.62
N CYS A 281 16.88 11.70 9.78
CA CYS A 281 17.56 10.46 10.21
C CYS A 281 19.08 10.52 10.10
N GLY A 282 19.65 10.85 8.94
CA GLY A 282 21.11 10.77 8.77
C GLY A 282 21.66 11.36 7.48
N ALA A 283 22.99 11.43 7.41
CA ALA A 283 23.73 11.66 6.18
C ALA A 283 23.69 10.42 5.27
N ALA A 284 24.03 10.59 3.99
CA ALA A 284 23.99 9.49 3.02
C ALA A 284 24.89 8.32 3.45
N GLY A 285 24.34 7.10 3.40
CA GLY A 285 25.01 5.86 3.82
C GLY A 285 25.07 5.61 5.34
N GLU A 286 24.51 6.47 6.19
CA GLU A 286 24.42 6.20 7.64
C GLU A 286 23.32 5.17 7.94
N GLY A 287 23.54 4.25 8.90
CA GLY A 287 22.64 3.10 9.12
C GLY A 287 21.20 3.44 9.52
N ASN A 288 20.96 4.63 10.08
CA ASN A 288 19.62 5.14 10.37
C ASN A 288 18.87 5.69 9.14
N THR A 289 19.54 5.84 7.98
CA THR A 289 18.85 6.10 6.70
C THR A 289 17.97 4.91 6.24
N ILE A 290 18.04 3.76 6.93
CA ILE A 290 17.12 2.63 6.75
C ILE A 290 15.64 3.05 6.91
N ASN A 291 15.35 4.10 7.68
CA ASN A 291 14.00 4.68 7.80
C ASN A 291 13.45 5.10 6.42
N CYS A 292 14.26 5.85 5.65
CA CYS A 292 13.93 6.22 4.27
C CYS A 292 13.78 4.97 3.39
N VAL A 293 14.72 4.02 3.49
CA VAL A 293 14.70 2.80 2.68
C VAL A 293 13.40 2.00 2.88
N LEU A 294 13.02 1.74 4.13
CA LEU A 294 11.81 0.97 4.46
C LEU A 294 10.54 1.70 3.99
N LYS A 295 10.49 3.04 4.11
CA LYS A 295 9.39 3.84 3.55
C LYS A 295 9.34 3.81 2.04
N GLY A 296 10.49 3.86 1.36
CA GLY A 296 10.58 3.68 -0.10
C GLY A 296 10.10 2.28 -0.55
N ARG A 297 10.47 1.23 0.20
CA ARG A 297 9.98 -0.14 0.00
C ARG A 297 8.45 -0.22 0.16
N ALA A 298 7.92 0.39 1.23
CA ALA A 298 6.49 0.46 1.50
C ALA A 298 5.70 1.27 0.46
N VAL A 299 6.29 2.29 -0.18
CA VAL A 299 5.64 2.99 -1.31
C VAL A 299 5.46 2.05 -2.50
N TRP A 300 6.48 1.31 -2.91
CA TRP A 300 6.35 0.34 -4.00
C TRP A 300 5.32 -0.75 -3.70
N TRP A 301 5.25 -1.20 -2.44
CA TRP A 301 4.20 -2.11 -1.98
C TRP A 301 2.81 -1.49 -2.10
N MET A 302 2.62 -0.26 -1.61
CA MET A 302 1.35 0.47 -1.69
C MET A 302 0.91 0.67 -3.14
N MET A 303 1.82 1.05 -4.04
CA MET A 303 1.50 1.26 -5.45
C MET A 303 1.12 -0.05 -6.16
N ALA A 304 1.79 -1.16 -5.85
CA ALA A 304 1.36 -2.47 -6.32
C ALA A 304 -0.06 -2.83 -5.80
N ASN A 305 -0.39 -2.52 -4.54
CA ASN A 305 -1.73 -2.78 -3.99
C ASN A 305 -2.81 -1.89 -4.65
N ILE A 306 -2.55 -0.59 -4.82
CA ILE A 306 -3.47 0.33 -5.51
C ILE A 306 -3.66 -0.06 -6.99
N ALA A 307 -2.64 -0.65 -7.62
CA ALA A 307 -2.73 -1.18 -8.98
C ALA A 307 -3.52 -2.51 -9.09
N GLY A 308 -3.81 -3.19 -7.96
CA GLY A 308 -4.65 -4.39 -7.91
C GLY A 308 -4.02 -5.63 -7.24
N TRP A 309 -2.77 -5.56 -6.75
CA TRP A 309 -2.15 -6.65 -5.99
C TRP A 309 -2.78 -6.80 -4.59
N ASN A 310 -2.91 -8.02 -4.09
CA ASN A 310 -3.41 -8.27 -2.74
C ASN A 310 -2.61 -9.39 -2.06
N GLU A 311 -1.68 -9.05 -1.16
CA GLU A 311 -0.89 -10.06 -0.40
C GLU A 311 -1.77 -10.88 0.56
N ARG A 312 -2.95 -10.37 0.96
CA ARG A 312 -3.82 -11.04 1.94
C ARG A 312 -4.74 -12.10 1.34
N GLN A 313 -4.73 -12.30 0.02
CA GLN A 313 -5.29 -13.52 -0.54
C GLN A 313 -4.33 -14.69 -0.29
N GLU A 314 -4.60 -15.46 0.77
CA GLU A 314 -4.46 -16.92 0.67
C GLU A 314 -5.22 -17.33 -0.59
N GLN A 315 -4.48 -17.50 -1.69
CA GLN A 315 -5.07 -17.41 -3.02
C GLN A 315 -6.09 -18.54 -3.19
N LEU A 316 -7.37 -18.15 -3.28
CA LEU A 316 -8.47 -19.06 -3.04
C LEU A 316 -8.37 -20.22 -4.03
N CYS A 317 -8.20 -21.44 -3.52
CA CYS A 317 -7.87 -22.55 -4.41
C CYS A 317 -9.00 -22.80 -5.41
N GLY A 318 -8.70 -22.70 -6.70
CA GLY A 318 -9.68 -22.74 -7.80
C GLY A 318 -10.25 -21.38 -8.25
N ASP A 319 -9.90 -20.27 -7.60
CA ASP A 319 -10.21 -18.89 -8.03
C ASP A 319 -9.11 -18.39 -8.98
N LEU A 320 -9.49 -18.01 -10.20
CA LEU A 320 -8.59 -17.82 -11.33
C LEU A 320 -8.69 -16.43 -11.99
N ASP A 321 -9.68 -15.61 -11.63
CA ASP A 321 -9.64 -14.16 -11.82
C ASP A 321 -9.50 -13.35 -10.51
N ASN A 322 -9.33 -14.04 -9.37
CA ASN A 322 -9.12 -13.50 -8.01
C ASN A 322 -10.36 -12.76 -7.45
N ASN A 323 -11.56 -13.19 -7.83
CA ASN A 323 -12.83 -12.53 -7.44
C ASN A 323 -13.36 -12.95 -6.05
N GLU A 324 -12.65 -13.85 -5.36
CA GLU A 324 -12.99 -14.47 -4.07
C GLU A 324 -14.16 -15.48 -4.11
N VAL A 325 -14.57 -15.92 -5.31
CA VAL A 325 -15.57 -16.97 -5.53
C VAL A 325 -15.11 -17.96 -6.61
N VAL A 326 -15.07 -19.24 -6.24
CA VAL A 326 -14.84 -20.36 -7.17
C VAL A 326 -16.14 -20.68 -7.92
N ASP A 327 -16.21 -20.32 -9.21
CA ASP A 327 -17.41 -20.33 -10.04
C ASP A 327 -17.14 -20.91 -11.48
N ILE A 328 -18.10 -20.80 -12.39
CA ILE A 328 -18.01 -21.30 -13.76
C ILE A 328 -17.05 -20.48 -14.66
N LEU A 329 -16.71 -19.25 -14.26
CA LEU A 329 -15.71 -18.41 -14.90
C LEU A 329 -14.32 -19.03 -14.71
N ASP A 330 -13.97 -19.47 -13.50
CA ASP A 330 -12.68 -20.10 -13.20
C ASP A 330 -12.47 -21.38 -14.00
N LEU A 331 -13.51 -22.23 -14.05
CA LEU A 331 -13.48 -23.42 -14.90
C LEU A 331 -13.22 -23.07 -16.38
N ARG A 332 -13.75 -21.95 -16.86
CA ARG A 332 -13.49 -21.45 -18.20
C ARG A 332 -12.07 -20.91 -18.36
N LEU A 333 -11.50 -20.25 -17.35
CA LEU A 333 -10.10 -19.77 -17.34
C LEU A 333 -9.11 -20.96 -17.36
N LEU A 334 -9.37 -21.98 -16.56
CA LEU A 334 -8.61 -23.23 -16.52
C LEU A 334 -8.67 -23.99 -17.87
N ILE A 335 -9.88 -24.17 -18.43
CA ILE A 335 -10.07 -24.75 -19.77
C ILE A 335 -9.36 -23.90 -20.83
N ASN A 336 -9.37 -22.57 -20.73
CA ASN A 336 -8.68 -21.69 -21.68
C ASN A 336 -7.16 -21.90 -21.66
N ASN A 337 -6.55 -21.99 -20.46
CA ASN A 337 -5.12 -22.22 -20.28
C ASN A 337 -4.64 -23.51 -20.96
N ILE A 338 -5.37 -24.61 -20.74
CA ILE A 338 -5.02 -25.92 -21.30
C ILE A 338 -5.32 -25.99 -22.81
N SER A 339 -6.35 -25.26 -23.29
CA SER A 339 -6.80 -25.31 -24.69
C SER A 339 -6.09 -24.33 -25.64
N HIS A 340 -5.45 -23.27 -25.12
CA HIS A 340 -4.87 -22.21 -25.94
C HIS A 340 -3.41 -21.91 -25.57
N SER A 341 -2.49 -22.25 -26.47
CA SER A 341 -1.06 -21.95 -26.31
C SER A 341 -0.82 -20.44 -26.13
N GLY A 342 -0.35 -20.04 -24.95
CA GLY A 342 -0.09 -18.64 -24.59
C GLY A 342 -1.14 -17.99 -23.70
N TYR A 343 -2.18 -18.71 -23.26
CA TYR A 343 -3.10 -18.25 -22.23
C TYR A 343 -2.60 -18.67 -20.84
N THR A 344 -2.08 -17.74 -20.05
CA THR A 344 -1.52 -18.01 -18.72
C THR A 344 -2.52 -17.72 -17.61
N ILE A 345 -2.51 -18.56 -16.58
CA ILE A 345 -3.22 -18.38 -15.31
C ILE A 345 -2.24 -18.57 -14.15
N ASN A 346 -2.64 -18.17 -12.95
CA ASN A 346 -1.87 -18.38 -11.73
C ASN A 346 -1.63 -19.89 -11.49
N GLN A 347 -0.40 -20.26 -11.12
CA GLN A 347 -0.01 -21.66 -10.93
C GLN A 347 -0.46 -22.24 -9.58
N CYS A 348 -0.57 -21.41 -8.54
CA CYS A 348 -1.04 -21.80 -7.21
C CYS A 348 -2.54 -22.16 -7.28
N THR A 349 -3.39 -21.27 -7.79
CA THR A 349 -4.85 -21.52 -7.83
C THR A 349 -5.32 -22.42 -8.97
N GLY A 350 -4.51 -22.62 -10.02
CA GLY A 350 -4.85 -23.51 -11.14
C GLY A 350 -4.54 -24.99 -10.92
N ASN A 351 -3.54 -25.31 -10.10
CA ASN A 351 -3.14 -26.67 -9.68
C ASN A 351 -4.06 -27.16 -8.56
N VAL A 352 -5.38 -27.19 -8.81
CA VAL A 352 -6.42 -27.39 -7.79
C VAL A 352 -6.40 -28.77 -7.12
N ASN A 353 -5.73 -29.75 -7.74
CA ASN A 353 -5.55 -31.07 -7.16
C ASN A 353 -4.23 -31.20 -6.34
N GLY A 354 -3.26 -30.30 -6.57
CA GLY A 354 -2.01 -30.20 -5.84
C GLY A 354 -0.86 -31.11 -6.32
N GLU A 355 -0.99 -31.80 -7.46
CA GLU A 355 0.03 -32.75 -7.94
C GLU A 355 1.21 -32.12 -8.68
N GLY A 356 1.15 -30.81 -8.97
CA GLY A 356 2.29 -30.02 -9.47
C GLY A 356 2.33 -29.86 -11.00
N ALA A 357 1.19 -30.06 -11.65
CA ALA A 357 0.93 -29.67 -13.03
C ALA A 357 -0.38 -28.86 -13.09
N ILE A 358 -0.74 -28.38 -14.28
CA ILE A 358 -2.11 -27.92 -14.58
C ILE A 358 -2.56 -28.66 -15.84
N ASP A 359 -3.52 -29.57 -15.70
CA ASP A 359 -4.11 -30.26 -16.85
C ASP A 359 -5.61 -30.59 -16.71
N TRP A 360 -6.10 -31.57 -17.47
CA TRP A 360 -7.52 -31.93 -17.52
C TRP A 360 -8.04 -32.58 -16.23
N ASP A 361 -7.16 -33.14 -15.39
CA ASP A 361 -7.58 -33.65 -14.08
C ASP A 361 -7.85 -32.52 -13.08
N ASP A 362 -7.20 -31.35 -13.20
CA ASP A 362 -7.59 -30.12 -12.49
C ASP A 362 -8.96 -29.59 -12.96
N VAL A 363 -9.20 -29.56 -14.27
CA VAL A 363 -10.52 -29.20 -14.84
C VAL A 363 -11.62 -30.13 -14.30
N TRP A 364 -11.32 -31.42 -14.15
CA TRP A 364 -12.25 -32.37 -13.56
C TRP A 364 -12.49 -32.11 -12.07
N VAL A 365 -11.43 -31.89 -11.28
CA VAL A 365 -11.52 -31.62 -9.84
C VAL A 365 -12.27 -30.30 -9.56
N LEU A 366 -11.98 -29.23 -10.30
CA LEU A 366 -12.70 -27.96 -10.22
C LEU A 366 -14.18 -28.11 -10.58
N LEU A 367 -14.50 -28.82 -11.68
CA LEU A 367 -15.89 -29.13 -12.06
C LEU A 367 -16.62 -29.94 -10.99
N MET A 368 -15.95 -30.90 -10.35
CA MET A 368 -16.51 -31.69 -9.25
C MET A 368 -16.72 -30.86 -7.98
N HIS A 369 -15.88 -29.87 -7.71
CA HIS A 369 -16.07 -28.91 -6.62
C HIS A 369 -17.32 -28.05 -6.86
N LEU A 370 -17.48 -27.44 -8.04
CA LEU A 370 -18.64 -26.61 -8.39
C LEU A 370 -20.00 -27.33 -8.21
N PHE A 371 -20.05 -28.65 -8.41
CA PHE A 371 -21.26 -29.45 -8.14
C PHE A 371 -21.44 -29.90 -6.69
N ASN A 372 -20.37 -29.97 -5.89
CA ASN A 372 -20.41 -30.47 -4.51
C ASN A 372 -19.21 -29.98 -3.66
N PRO A 373 -19.16 -28.69 -3.26
CA PRO A 373 -17.97 -28.09 -2.64
C PRO A 373 -17.54 -28.78 -1.33
N THR A 374 -18.49 -29.32 -0.58
CA THR A 374 -18.26 -29.97 0.72
C THR A 374 -17.88 -31.45 0.65
N GLY A 375 -17.93 -32.06 -0.54
CA GLY A 375 -17.48 -33.44 -0.76
C GLY A 375 -16.28 -33.57 -1.71
N ASN A 376 -15.95 -32.52 -2.46
CA ASN A 376 -14.80 -32.45 -3.35
C ASN A 376 -13.99 -31.20 -2.99
N SER A 377 -13.21 -31.27 -1.90
CA SER A 377 -12.32 -30.17 -1.49
C SER A 377 -11.19 -29.97 -2.50
N LEU A 378 -10.94 -28.72 -2.90
CA LEU A 378 -9.75 -28.35 -3.66
C LEU A 378 -8.54 -28.30 -2.73
N ASN A 379 -7.35 -28.60 -3.25
CA ASN A 379 -6.12 -28.79 -2.48
C ASN A 379 -4.91 -28.28 -3.29
N CYS A 380 -4.83 -26.97 -3.47
CA CYS A 380 -3.75 -26.32 -4.20
C CYS A 380 -2.41 -26.53 -3.47
N SER A 381 -1.37 -26.86 -4.22
CA SER A 381 -0.01 -26.94 -3.69
C SER A 381 0.77 -25.69 -4.08
N CYS A 382 1.11 -24.90 -3.08
CA CYS A 382 1.88 -23.66 -3.17
C CYS A 382 2.97 -23.71 -2.08
#